data_AF-A0A7C9D2Z7-F1
#
_entry.id   AF-A0A7C9D2Z7-F1
#
_cell.length_a   1.000
_cell.length_b   1.000
_cell.length_c   1.000
_cell.angle_alpha   90.00
_cell.angle_beta   90.00
_cell.angle_gamma   90.00
#
_symmetry.space_group_name_H-M   'P 1'
#
loop_
_entity.id
_entity.type
_entity.pdbx_description
1 polymer ?
#
loop_
_entity_poly.entity_id
_entity_poly.type
_entity_poly.pdbx_seq_one_letter_code
_entity_poly.pdbx_strand_id
1 'polypeptide(L)'
;MGTLQLNSHCGLSSNFSAYLSFKLNTCSKTTFTSKNLSFIKRGKIRAVGTVPDQDQAINTEATQPEEPPSIGFAFVSSVLLPDGTPDVHLRAAPGGQKLRDIMLDNDIELYGPYARPLLNCGGGGTCGTCIVEVVEGKELLSPKTDKEKEHLKKNPKNWRLACQTTVGSADSRGMVVIQQLPEWKAHEWKYEKQVPADESE
;
A
#
# COMPACT_ATOMS: atom_id res chain seq x y z
N MET A 1 -43.46 -3.23 -45.58
CA MET A 1 -43.29 -3.74 -44.21
C MET A 1 -42.07 -3.06 -43.63
N GLY A 2 -42.22 -2.17 -42.63
CA GLY A 2 -41.11 -1.53 -41.89
C GLY A 2 -40.30 -2.57 -41.11
N THR A 3 -39.12 -2.28 -40.55
CA THR A 3 -38.80 -1.18 -39.63
C THR A 3 -37.28 -0.93 -39.47
N LEU A 4 -36.92 0.35 -39.33
CA LEU A 4 -35.95 1.01 -38.44
C LEU A 4 -34.42 0.73 -38.50
N GLN A 5 -33.70 1.86 -38.67
CA GLN A 5 -32.25 2.10 -38.49
C GLN A 5 -31.80 1.99 -37.01
N LEU A 6 -30.50 1.79 -36.77
CA LEU A 6 -29.61 2.83 -36.20
C LEU A 6 -28.14 2.35 -36.11
N ASN A 7 -27.24 3.19 -36.66
CA ASN A 7 -25.82 3.22 -36.34
C ASN A 7 -25.62 3.63 -34.88
N SER A 8 -24.58 3.09 -34.22
CA SER A 8 -23.86 3.81 -33.16
C SER A 8 -22.38 3.41 -33.16
N HIS A 9 -21.57 4.34 -33.65
CA HIS A 9 -20.17 4.44 -33.27
C HIS A 9 -20.11 5.09 -31.89
N CYS A 10 -19.37 4.50 -30.96
CA CYS A 10 -18.99 5.15 -29.71
C CYS A 10 -17.57 4.72 -29.36
N GLY A 11 -16.64 5.66 -29.56
CA GLY A 11 -15.31 5.59 -28.99
C GLY A 11 -15.38 5.79 -27.48
N LEU A 12 -14.49 5.12 -26.77
CA LEU A 12 -14.23 5.34 -25.35
C LEU A 12 -12.73 5.53 -25.17
N SER A 13 -12.32 6.79 -25.30
CA SER A 13 -11.24 7.32 -24.48
C SER A 13 -11.71 7.26 -23.02
N SER A 14 -10.99 6.56 -22.15
CA SER A 14 -11.24 6.62 -20.71
C SER A 14 -9.94 6.89 -19.96
N ASN A 15 -9.66 8.19 -19.84
CA ASN A 15 -9.13 8.89 -18.67
C ASN A 15 -8.79 7.99 -17.47
N PHE A 16 -7.55 7.52 -17.41
CA PHE A 16 -6.91 7.03 -16.19
C PHE A 16 -6.37 8.24 -15.42
N SER A 17 -7.25 9.16 -15.03
CA SER A 17 -6.87 10.26 -14.16
C SER A 17 -8.12 10.86 -13.52
N ALA A 18 -8.03 11.12 -12.23
CA ALA A 18 -9.09 11.61 -11.34
C ALA A 18 -10.09 10.55 -10.87
N TYR A 19 -9.76 9.87 -9.77
CA TYR A 19 -10.51 9.93 -8.50
C TYR A 19 -9.97 8.88 -7.52
N LEU A 20 -8.87 9.18 -6.82
CA LEU A 20 -8.52 8.48 -5.58
C LEU A 20 -8.38 9.52 -4.46
N SER A 21 -9.52 10.01 -3.99
CA SER A 21 -9.61 10.66 -2.68
C SER A 21 -10.12 9.62 -1.69
N PHE A 22 -9.21 8.95 -0.98
CA PHE A 22 -9.59 8.01 0.07
C PHE A 22 -8.95 8.42 1.39
N LYS A 23 -9.81 8.64 2.39
CA LYS A 23 -9.44 8.87 3.79
C LYS A 23 -8.87 7.58 4.36
N LEU A 24 -7.64 7.63 4.84
CA LEU A 24 -6.99 6.53 5.54
C LEU A 24 -7.56 6.43 6.95
N ASN A 25 -8.22 5.31 7.28
CA ASN A 25 -8.57 5.02 8.66
C ASN A 25 -7.34 4.48 9.38
N THR A 26 -6.72 5.31 10.22
CA THR A 26 -5.71 4.90 11.19
C THR A 26 -6.32 3.91 12.18
N CYS A 27 -5.94 2.63 12.12
CA CYS A 27 -6.29 1.65 13.14
C CYS A 27 -5.08 1.43 14.06
N SER A 28 -4.96 2.28 15.08
CA SER A 28 -3.99 2.10 16.15
C SER A 28 -4.43 0.92 17.03
N LYS A 29 -3.81 -0.25 16.84
CA LYS A 29 -4.01 -1.40 17.74
C LYS A 29 -3.34 -1.11 19.08
N THR A 30 -4.14 -0.69 20.06
CA THR A 30 -3.74 -0.71 21.47
C THR A 30 -3.70 -2.15 21.98
N THR A 31 -2.58 -2.55 22.57
CA THR A 31 -2.40 -3.83 23.25
C THR A 31 -3.27 -3.90 24.52
N PHE A 32 -4.33 -4.70 24.49
CA PHE A 32 -5.13 -4.97 25.68
C PHE A 32 -4.74 -6.32 26.28
N THR A 33 -4.18 -6.25 27.49
CA THR A 33 -3.93 -7.42 28.34
C THR A 33 -5.26 -7.93 28.88
N SER A 34 -5.55 -9.20 28.65
CA SER A 34 -6.78 -9.85 29.14
C SER A 34 -6.67 -10.08 30.65
N LYS A 35 -7.53 -9.40 31.42
CA LYS A 35 -7.86 -9.82 32.78
C LYS A 35 -9.37 -10.03 32.89
N ASN A 36 -9.72 -11.23 33.33
CA ASN A 36 -11.04 -11.70 33.73
C ASN A 36 -11.85 -10.64 34.47
N LEU A 37 -13.10 -10.42 34.08
CA LEU A 37 -14.13 -9.95 34.99
C LEU A 37 -15.52 -10.45 34.62
N SER A 38 -16.22 -10.80 35.69
CA SER A 38 -17.45 -11.54 35.84
C SER A 38 -18.70 -10.74 35.51
N PHE A 39 -19.73 -11.47 35.05
CA PHE A 39 -21.07 -10.98 34.74
C PHE A 39 -21.74 -10.29 35.93
N ILE A 40 -22.06 -9.00 35.79
CA ILE A 40 -22.95 -8.27 36.71
C ILE A 40 -24.22 -7.82 35.97
N LYS A 41 -25.32 -7.97 36.69
CA LYS A 41 -26.73 -7.96 36.30
C LYS A 41 -27.23 -6.58 35.84
N ARG A 42 -28.22 -6.63 34.94
CA ARG A 42 -29.04 -5.54 34.39
C ARG A 42 -29.47 -4.50 35.44
N GLY A 43 -29.06 -3.25 35.24
CA GLY A 43 -29.61 -2.05 35.88
C GLY A 43 -30.45 -1.23 34.89
N LYS A 44 -31.59 -0.73 35.36
CA LYS A 44 -32.68 -0.10 34.61
C LYS A 44 -32.33 1.36 34.24
N ILE A 45 -32.20 1.68 32.95
CA ILE A 45 -31.99 3.05 32.46
C ILE A 45 -33.35 3.77 32.39
N ARG A 46 -33.45 4.97 32.99
CA ARG A 46 -34.59 5.88 32.85
C ARG A 46 -34.21 7.04 31.91
N ALA A 47 -35.07 7.29 30.93
CA ALA A 47 -34.98 8.40 29.99
C ALA A 47 -35.48 9.71 30.60
N VAL A 48 -34.85 10.83 30.24
CA VAL A 48 -35.42 12.18 30.32
C VAL A 48 -35.00 12.93 29.06
N GLY A 49 -35.96 13.57 28.40
CA GLY A 49 -35.77 14.33 27.16
C GLY A 49 -36.14 15.80 27.30
N THR A 50 -35.95 16.52 26.18
CA THR A 50 -36.23 17.94 25.87
C THR A 50 -35.15 18.92 26.36
N VAL A 51 -34.65 19.91 25.59
CA VAL A 51 -35.21 20.83 24.58
C VAL A 51 -34.08 21.29 23.63
N PRO A 52 -34.30 21.68 22.35
CA PRO A 52 -33.31 22.39 21.55
C PRO A 52 -33.45 23.90 21.76
N ASP A 53 -32.36 24.60 22.08
CA ASP A 53 -32.30 26.06 21.97
C ASP A 53 -31.03 26.50 21.24
N GLN A 54 -31.26 27.49 20.40
CA GLN A 54 -30.38 28.03 19.37
C GLN A 54 -29.21 28.86 19.91
N ASP A 55 -28.15 28.85 19.10
CA ASP A 55 -27.20 29.92 18.83
C ASP A 55 -26.36 30.49 19.98
N GLN A 56 -25.05 30.23 19.91
CA GLN A 56 -24.09 31.33 19.78
C GLN A 56 -22.75 30.86 19.22
N ALA A 57 -22.35 31.57 18.17
CA ALA A 57 -21.08 31.47 17.48
C ALA A 57 -19.91 31.69 18.46
N ILE A 58 -19.02 30.71 18.51
CA ILE A 58 -17.63 30.94 18.88
C ILE A 58 -16.81 30.44 17.69
N ASN A 59 -16.16 31.38 17.03
CA ASN A 59 -15.07 31.11 16.10
C ASN A 59 -13.97 30.38 16.89
N THR A 60 -14.01 29.06 16.88
CA THR A 60 -12.83 28.24 17.11
C THR A 60 -12.44 27.71 15.75
N GLU A 61 -11.49 28.43 15.16
CA GLU A 61 -10.66 27.96 14.06
C GLU A 61 -10.28 26.50 14.34
N ALA A 62 -10.87 25.61 13.55
CA ALA A 62 -10.70 24.18 13.70
C ALA A 62 -9.23 23.87 13.36
N THR A 63 -8.40 23.77 14.40
CA THR A 63 -7.14 23.04 14.32
C THR A 63 -7.47 21.65 13.82
N GLN A 64 -7.17 21.38 12.55
CA GLN A 64 -7.20 20.02 12.03
C GLN A 64 -6.28 19.20 12.94
N PRO A 65 -6.66 17.98 13.37
CA PRO A 65 -5.69 17.07 13.93
C PRO A 65 -4.62 16.88 12.85
N GLU A 66 -3.45 17.49 13.03
CA GLU A 66 -2.30 17.37 12.12
C GLU A 66 -1.97 15.88 12.06
N GLU A 67 -2.51 15.19 11.06
CA GLU A 67 -2.32 13.76 10.89
C GLU A 67 -0.81 13.53 10.68
N PRO A 68 -0.19 12.63 11.47
CA PRO A 68 1.25 12.47 11.44
C PRO A 68 1.70 12.14 10.01
N PRO A 69 2.83 12.71 9.56
CA PRO A 69 3.35 12.47 8.22
C PRO A 69 3.45 10.96 7.95
N SER A 70 2.75 10.50 6.92
CA SER A 70 2.74 9.10 6.52
C SER A 70 2.87 8.96 5.02
N ILE A 71 3.43 7.83 4.61
CA ILE A 71 3.60 7.46 3.21
C ILE A 71 2.54 6.40 2.90
N GLY A 72 1.81 6.60 1.81
CA GLY A 72 0.86 5.63 1.27
C GLY A 72 1.58 4.55 0.46
N PHE A 73 1.08 3.33 0.55
CA PHE A 73 1.57 2.18 -0.21
C PHE A 73 0.42 1.51 -0.94
N ALA A 74 0.65 1.19 -2.21
CA ALA A 74 -0.20 0.28 -2.98
C ALA A 74 0.59 -1.00 -3.26
N PHE A 75 0.25 -2.08 -2.57
CA PHE A 75 0.87 -3.39 -2.78
C PHE A 75 0.04 -4.22 -3.76
N VAL A 76 0.56 -4.40 -4.96
CA VAL A 76 -0.10 -5.18 -6.01
C VAL A 76 0.32 -6.64 -5.89
N SER A 77 -0.65 -7.55 -5.76
CA SER A 77 -0.42 -9.00 -5.71
C SER A 77 0.09 -9.50 -7.06
N SER A 78 0.90 -10.55 -7.05
CA SER A 78 1.30 -11.24 -8.29
C SER A 78 0.16 -12.02 -8.94
N VAL A 79 -0.88 -12.34 -8.17
CA VAL A 79 -2.04 -13.13 -8.64
C VAL A 79 -3.20 -12.18 -8.85
N LEU A 80 -3.77 -12.23 -10.05
CA LEU A 80 -4.97 -11.47 -10.41
C LEU A 80 -6.21 -12.07 -9.74
N LEU A 81 -7.21 -11.23 -9.54
CA LEU A 81 -8.54 -11.66 -9.12
C LEU A 81 -9.22 -12.48 -10.23
N PRO A 82 -10.27 -13.27 -9.93
CA PRO A 82 -10.98 -14.09 -10.93
C PRO A 82 -11.57 -13.31 -12.11
N ASP A 83 -11.77 -12.00 -11.95
CA ASP A 83 -12.24 -11.08 -12.99
C ASP A 83 -11.10 -10.53 -13.88
N GLY A 84 -9.84 -10.89 -13.60
CA GLY A 84 -8.66 -10.42 -14.30
C GLY A 84 -8.10 -9.09 -13.81
N THR A 85 -8.67 -8.50 -12.76
CA THR A 85 -8.17 -7.24 -12.19
C THR A 85 -7.02 -7.48 -11.19
N PRO A 86 -6.08 -6.53 -11.03
CA PRO A 86 -5.02 -6.66 -10.05
C PRO A 86 -5.57 -6.55 -8.62
N ASP A 87 -5.16 -7.45 -7.75
CA ASP A 87 -5.44 -7.36 -6.31
C ASP A 87 -4.48 -6.36 -5.65
N VAL A 88 -5.02 -5.23 -5.18
CA VAL A 88 -4.25 -4.11 -4.63
C VAL A 88 -4.58 -3.88 -3.17
N HIS A 89 -3.56 -3.96 -2.31
CA HIS A 89 -3.67 -3.67 -0.89
C HIS A 89 -3.10 -2.28 -0.57
N LEU A 90 -3.98 -1.36 -0.17
CA LEU A 90 -3.58 -0.02 0.28
C LEU A 90 -3.21 -0.01 1.76
N ARG A 91 -2.07 0.58 2.10
CA ARG A 91 -1.56 0.72 3.47
C ARG A 91 -0.92 2.10 3.67
N ALA A 92 -0.71 2.49 4.92
CA ALA A 92 0.05 3.67 5.28
C ALA A 92 1.04 3.32 6.39
N ALA A 93 2.25 3.87 6.31
CA ALA A 93 3.26 3.71 7.34
C ALA A 93 4.13 4.97 7.46
N PRO A 94 4.72 5.24 8.64
CA PRO A 94 5.68 6.32 8.79
C PRO A 94 6.95 5.98 8.00
N GLY A 95 7.59 7.01 7.44
CA GLY A 95 8.87 6.87 6.75
C GLY A 95 10.04 6.59 7.69
N GLY A 96 11.21 6.33 7.13
CA GLY A 96 12.42 5.91 7.83
C GLY A 96 12.52 4.41 8.12
N GLN A 97 11.49 3.62 7.81
CA GLN A 97 11.47 2.17 8.05
C GLN A 97 11.92 1.36 6.83
N LYS A 98 12.30 0.10 7.05
CA LYS A 98 12.55 -0.85 5.96
C LYS A 98 11.25 -1.29 5.32
N LEU A 99 11.24 -1.35 3.99
CA LEU A 99 10.05 -1.75 3.24
C LEU A 99 9.58 -3.16 3.62
N ARG A 100 10.50 -4.08 3.89
CA ARG A 100 10.18 -5.42 4.40
C ARG A 100 9.33 -5.37 5.67
N ASP A 101 9.71 -4.56 6.63
CA ASP A 101 9.06 -4.56 7.94
C ASP A 101 7.66 -3.94 7.82
N ILE A 102 7.53 -2.86 7.03
CA ILE A 102 6.22 -2.29 6.66
C ILE A 102 5.31 -3.34 6.03
N MET A 103 5.82 -4.14 5.08
CA MET A 103 5.03 -5.20 4.44
C MET A 103 4.59 -6.25 5.46
N LEU A 104 5.51 -6.76 6.27
CA LEU A 104 5.22 -7.82 7.25
C LEU A 104 4.26 -7.35 8.35
N ASP A 105 4.42 -6.14 8.85
CA ASP A 105 3.58 -5.55 9.90
C ASP A 105 2.13 -5.30 9.43
N ASN A 106 1.94 -5.16 8.11
CA ASN A 106 0.65 -4.93 7.46
C ASN A 106 0.06 -6.21 6.82
N ASP A 107 0.57 -7.38 7.19
CA ASP A 107 0.16 -8.69 6.69
C ASP A 107 0.28 -8.83 5.16
N ILE A 108 1.23 -8.11 4.55
CA ILE A 108 1.55 -8.22 3.13
C ILE A 108 2.59 -9.33 2.94
N GLU A 109 2.21 -10.33 2.14
CA GLU A 109 3.04 -11.50 1.91
C GLU A 109 4.23 -11.16 0.99
N LEU A 110 5.40 -10.99 1.60
CA LEU A 110 6.66 -10.80 0.86
C LEU A 110 7.31 -12.12 0.44
N TYR A 111 7.17 -13.13 1.30
CA TYR A 111 7.82 -14.42 1.13
C TYR A 111 6.82 -15.47 0.67
N GLY A 112 7.28 -16.46 -0.07
CA GLY A 112 6.47 -17.63 -0.31
C GLY A 112 6.27 -18.56 0.87
N PRO A 113 5.33 -19.52 0.73
CA PRO A 113 4.94 -20.45 1.79
C PRO A 113 6.15 -21.22 2.30
N TYR A 114 7.13 -21.46 1.43
CA TYR A 114 8.39 -22.12 1.76
C TYR A 114 9.52 -21.16 2.19
N ALA A 115 9.50 -19.91 1.74
CA ALA A 115 10.57 -18.94 2.03
C ALA A 115 10.41 -18.27 3.41
N ARG A 116 9.18 -18.12 3.91
CA ARG A 116 8.89 -17.44 5.19
C ARG A 116 9.45 -18.17 6.42
N PRO A 117 9.39 -19.52 6.55
CA PRO A 117 9.91 -20.19 7.74
C PRO A 117 11.36 -20.67 7.63
N LEU A 118 11.90 -20.90 6.42
CA LEU A 118 13.13 -21.69 6.28
C LEU A 118 14.28 -21.02 5.50
N LEU A 119 14.00 -20.02 4.66
CA LEU A 119 14.99 -19.56 3.65
C LEU A 119 15.23 -18.03 3.62
N ASN A 120 14.68 -17.27 4.57
CA ASN A 120 14.96 -15.83 4.67
C ASN A 120 16.02 -15.53 5.73
N CYS A 121 16.91 -14.59 5.42
CA CYS A 121 17.97 -14.13 6.32
C CYS A 121 17.52 -13.10 7.37
N GLY A 122 16.22 -12.99 7.66
CA GLY A 122 15.69 -12.00 8.61
C GLY A 122 15.89 -10.53 8.22
N GLY A 123 16.32 -10.26 6.98
CA GLY A 123 16.64 -8.91 6.51
C GLY A 123 18.13 -8.58 6.38
N GLY A 124 19.02 -9.55 6.60
CA GLY A 124 20.47 -9.39 6.42
C GLY A 124 20.94 -9.13 4.98
N GLY A 125 20.06 -9.28 3.98
CA GLY A 125 20.34 -8.98 2.58
C GLY A 125 21.24 -10.00 1.87
N THR A 126 21.36 -11.23 2.39
CA THR A 126 22.22 -12.30 1.83
C THR A 126 21.44 -13.40 1.10
N CYS A 127 20.15 -13.59 1.40
CA CYS A 127 19.34 -14.66 0.80
C CYS A 127 18.70 -14.28 -0.54
N GLY A 128 18.61 -12.98 -0.86
CA GLY A 128 17.94 -12.52 -2.09
C GLY A 128 16.43 -12.82 -2.18
N THR A 129 15.79 -13.36 -1.15
CA THR A 129 14.36 -13.76 -1.19
C THR A 129 13.36 -12.62 -0.97
N CYS A 130 13.82 -11.43 -0.58
CA CYS A 130 12.96 -10.27 -0.26
C CYS A 130 12.73 -9.36 -1.49
N ILE A 131 12.61 -9.94 -2.70
CA ILE A 131 12.53 -9.20 -3.97
C ILE A 131 11.15 -8.59 -4.14
N VAL A 132 11.13 -7.32 -4.54
CA VAL A 132 9.94 -6.59 -4.97
C VAL A 132 10.28 -5.75 -6.18
N GLU A 133 9.25 -5.40 -6.94
CA GLU A 133 9.37 -4.41 -8.00
C GLU A 133 8.74 -3.09 -7.56
N VAL A 134 9.47 -2.01 -7.80
CA VAL A 134 8.97 -0.64 -7.59
C VAL A 134 8.36 -0.17 -8.90
N VAL A 135 7.05 -0.02 -8.94
CA VAL A 135 6.33 0.47 -10.11
C VAL A 135 6.38 2.00 -10.14
N GLU A 136 6.10 2.64 -9.01
CA GLU A 136 6.12 4.11 -8.83
C GLU A 136 6.67 4.49 -7.45
N GLY A 137 7.12 5.73 -7.29
CA GLY A 137 7.61 6.26 -6.01
C GLY A 137 9.07 5.91 -5.70
N LYS A 138 9.91 5.69 -6.71
CA LYS A 138 11.34 5.33 -6.55
C LYS A 138 12.14 6.41 -5.83
N GLU A 139 11.77 7.67 -6.04
CA GLU A 139 12.35 8.86 -5.42
C GLU A 139 12.14 8.92 -3.91
N LEU A 140 11.10 8.25 -3.40
CA LEU A 140 10.84 8.11 -1.97
C LEU A 140 11.65 6.97 -1.34
N LEU A 141 12.48 6.26 -2.10
CA LEU A 141 13.25 5.12 -1.61
C LEU A 141 14.73 5.46 -1.52
N SER A 142 15.40 4.84 -0.55
CA SER A 142 16.85 4.92 -0.42
C SER A 142 17.55 4.46 -1.70
N PRO A 143 18.77 4.96 -2.00
CA PRO A 143 19.58 4.41 -3.09
C PRO A 143 19.85 2.92 -2.88
N LYS A 144 20.15 2.21 -3.97
CA LYS A 144 20.48 0.78 -3.93
C LYS A 144 21.76 0.55 -3.14
N THR A 145 21.70 -0.36 -2.17
CA THR A 145 22.88 -0.81 -1.41
C THR A 145 23.75 -1.76 -2.23
N ASP A 146 24.99 -2.01 -1.83
CA ASP A 146 25.88 -2.90 -2.58
C ASP A 146 25.40 -4.36 -2.59
N LYS A 147 24.76 -4.80 -1.51
CA LYS A 147 24.07 -6.11 -1.45
C LYS A 147 22.94 -6.20 -2.48
N GLU A 148 22.16 -5.12 -2.63
CA GLU A 148 21.12 -5.06 -3.67
C GLU A 148 21.74 -5.13 -5.05
N LYS A 149 22.80 -4.35 -5.29
CA LYS A 149 23.50 -4.36 -6.58
C LYS A 149 24.03 -5.74 -6.91
N GLU A 150 24.56 -6.47 -5.93
CA GLU A 150 25.08 -7.83 -6.11
C GLU A 150 24.00 -8.87 -6.43
N HIS A 151 22.93 -8.90 -5.65
CA HIS A 151 21.84 -9.85 -5.87
C HIS A 151 21.00 -9.53 -7.10
N LEU A 152 20.91 -8.26 -7.50
CA LEU A 152 20.06 -7.80 -8.59
C LEU A 152 20.82 -7.47 -9.89
N LYS A 153 22.08 -7.92 -10.05
CA LYS A 153 22.91 -7.63 -11.24
C LYS A 153 22.24 -7.96 -12.58
N LYS A 154 21.43 -9.02 -12.61
CA LYS A 154 20.76 -9.52 -13.83
C LYS A 154 19.27 -9.15 -13.89
N ASN A 155 18.76 -8.42 -12.91
CA ASN A 155 17.35 -8.09 -12.80
C ASN A 155 17.07 -6.67 -13.34
N PRO A 156 15.80 -6.35 -13.67
CA PRO A 156 15.40 -5.01 -14.05
C PRO A 156 15.80 -3.93 -13.03
N LYS A 157 16.09 -2.71 -13.53
CA LYS A 157 16.58 -1.59 -12.71
C LYS A 157 15.59 -1.17 -11.61
N ASN A 158 14.31 -1.44 -11.76
CA ASN A 158 13.25 -1.11 -10.82
C ASN A 158 13.03 -2.17 -9.71
N TRP A 159 13.72 -3.32 -9.78
CA TRP A 159 13.67 -4.31 -8.72
C TRP A 159 14.49 -3.87 -7.51
N ARG A 160 14.04 -4.25 -6.31
CA ARG A 160 14.66 -3.91 -5.02
C ARG A 160 14.61 -5.09 -4.07
N LEU A 161 15.55 -5.11 -3.12
CA LEU A 161 15.41 -5.95 -1.94
C LEU A 161 14.65 -5.13 -0.90
N ALA A 162 13.40 -5.49 -0.62
CA ALA A 162 12.55 -4.78 0.35
C ALA A 162 13.23 -4.68 1.73
N CYS A 163 14.04 -5.67 2.09
CA CYS A 163 14.78 -5.69 3.34
C CYS A 163 15.96 -4.72 3.42
N GLN A 164 16.49 -4.28 2.28
CA GLN A 164 17.59 -3.29 2.23
C GLN A 164 17.09 -1.89 1.93
N THR A 165 15.89 -1.76 1.34
CA THR A 165 15.27 -0.51 0.97
C THR A 165 14.66 0.19 2.18
N THR A 166 15.08 1.43 2.44
CA THR A 166 14.42 2.33 3.41
C THR A 166 13.47 3.26 2.67
N VAL A 167 12.27 3.47 3.22
CA VAL A 167 11.26 4.35 2.62
C VAL A 167 11.27 5.71 3.30
N GLY A 168 11.66 6.76 2.59
CA GLY A 168 11.61 8.15 3.03
C GLY A 168 12.32 8.46 4.35
N SER A 169 12.04 9.64 4.88
CA SER A 169 12.31 10.06 6.26
C SER A 169 11.01 10.11 7.07
N ALA A 170 11.10 10.33 8.38
CA ALA A 170 9.92 10.41 9.25
C ALA A 170 8.87 11.45 8.78
N ASP A 171 9.31 12.52 8.14
CA ASP A 171 8.45 13.63 7.69
C ASP A 171 7.99 13.51 6.23
N SER A 172 8.44 12.48 5.52
CA SER A 172 8.13 12.27 4.11
C SER A 172 6.66 11.94 3.91
N ARG A 173 6.08 12.49 2.84
CA ARG A 173 4.71 12.21 2.38
C ARG A 173 4.75 11.82 0.92
N GLY A 174 3.81 10.98 0.50
CA GLY A 174 3.71 10.54 -0.88
C GLY A 174 3.11 9.14 -0.99
N MET A 175 3.22 8.55 -2.18
CA MET A 175 2.70 7.23 -2.46
C MET A 175 3.76 6.39 -3.18
N VAL A 176 3.87 5.12 -2.80
CA VAL A 176 4.76 4.14 -3.44
C VAL A 176 3.92 2.97 -3.93
N VAL A 177 4.09 2.59 -5.19
CA VAL A 177 3.42 1.43 -5.78
C VAL A 177 4.43 0.30 -5.88
N ILE A 178 4.15 -0.81 -5.19
CA ILE A 178 5.02 -1.96 -5.10
C ILE A 178 4.31 -3.18 -5.66
N GLN A 179 4.89 -3.79 -6.69
CA GLN A 179 4.47 -5.08 -7.19
C GLN A 179 5.15 -6.16 -6.36
N GLN A 180 4.33 -7.04 -5.78
CA GLN A 180 4.80 -8.22 -5.08
C GLN A 180 5.38 -9.19 -6.10
N LEU A 181 6.59 -9.71 -5.82
CA LEU A 181 7.26 -10.74 -6.62
C LEU A 181 7.63 -12.00 -5.81
N PRO A 182 6.71 -12.62 -5.05
CA PRO A 182 6.94 -13.97 -4.55
C PRO A 182 7.26 -14.92 -5.71
N GLU A 183 8.47 -15.50 -5.67
CA GLU A 183 9.04 -16.40 -6.69
C GLU A 183 8.11 -17.54 -7.13
N TRP A 184 7.21 -17.98 -6.24
CA TRP A 184 6.27 -19.08 -6.45
C TRP A 184 4.90 -18.67 -7.00
N LYS A 185 4.56 -17.37 -7.01
CA LYS A 185 3.29 -16.83 -7.55
C LYS A 185 3.46 -16.17 -8.92
N ALA A 186 4.62 -16.30 -9.55
CA ALA A 186 4.91 -15.59 -10.79
C ALA A 186 4.01 -16.10 -11.94
N HIS A 187 2.95 -15.34 -12.24
CA HIS A 187 2.45 -15.27 -13.60
C HIS A 187 3.49 -14.55 -14.47
N GLU A 188 3.63 -14.96 -15.73
CA GLU A 188 4.61 -14.37 -16.66
C GLU A 188 4.18 -12.95 -17.03
N TRP A 189 4.66 -11.95 -16.30
CA TRP A 189 4.45 -10.54 -16.63
C TRP A 189 5.41 -10.15 -17.76
N LYS A 190 4.87 -9.96 -18.98
CA LYS A 190 5.62 -9.33 -20.07
C LYS A 190 5.65 -7.83 -19.84
N TYR A 191 6.77 -7.33 -19.29
CA TYR A 191 7.04 -5.90 -19.26
C TYR A 191 7.42 -5.46 -20.67
N GLU A 192 6.57 -4.66 -21.29
CA GLU A 192 6.94 -3.94 -22.51
C GLU A 192 8.05 -2.95 -22.13
N LYS A 193 9.26 -3.23 -22.59
CA LYS A 193 10.45 -2.43 -22.29
C LYS A 193 10.27 -1.04 -22.89
N GLN A 194 9.82 -0.07 -22.11
CA GLN A 194 9.94 1.33 -22.51
C GLN A 194 11.42 1.69 -22.47
N VAL A 195 12.03 1.71 -23.65
CA VAL A 195 13.40 2.19 -23.85
C VAL A 195 13.39 3.70 -23.59
N PRO A 196 14.16 4.23 -22.63
CA PRO A 196 14.29 5.67 -22.44
C PRO A 196 14.85 6.29 -23.71
N ALA A 197 14.14 7.29 -24.24
CA ALA A 197 14.53 8.04 -25.41
C ALA A 197 15.47 9.19 -25.01
N ASP A 198 16.66 8.88 -24.50
CA ASP A 198 17.68 9.87 -24.16
C ASP A 198 19.08 9.26 -23.99
N GLU A 199 19.62 8.72 -25.08
CA GLU A 199 21.06 8.74 -25.34
C GLU A 199 21.29 9.36 -26.72
N SER A 200 21.12 10.67 -26.79
CA SER A 200 21.61 11.52 -27.89
C SER A 200 22.32 12.73 -27.29
N GLU A 201 23.59 12.56 -26.96
CA GLU A 201 24.74 13.39 -27.39
C GLU A 201 26.03 12.96 -26.67
#